data_AF-A0A7Z2ZM11-F1
#
_entry.id   AF-A0A7Z2ZM11-F1
#
_cell.length_a   1.000
_cell.length_b   1.000
_cell.length_c   1.000
_cell.angle_alpha   90.00
_cell.angle_beta   90.00
_cell.angle_gamma   90.00
#
_symmetry.space_group_name_H-M   'P 1'
#
loop_
_entity.id
_entity.type
_entity.pdbx_description
1 polymer ?
#
loop_
_entity_poly.entity_id
_entity_poly.type
_entity_poly.pdbx_seq_one_letter_code
_entity_poly.pdbx_strand_id
1 'polypeptide(L)'
;MKKISFVLFVMLLTGCGMDATMNANSGSTPNPAVSPAPIPAVASVKPADVPSSPAEGLEAIQEKLNAQWRELRNRHSIQMLSTHSSKSAIGIEIRSYGDFERILTKEEIEGFKESLFELVGERFPLDVSIRECCSGEPLVTGKIKEVDQEKNRILIVNEHEKNGNTDDPVAYWVSLTEDGKVIVGGEEPSNAIEPSLVGKEAQAWTTGMVDQSYPGQTAALKIVAE
;
A
#
# COMPACT_ATOMS: atom_id res chain seq x y z
N MET A 1 -48.53 4.35 -20.11
CA MET A 1 -48.65 2.87 -20.18
C MET A 1 -48.11 2.38 -21.51
N LYS A 2 -46.92 1.75 -21.52
CA LYS A 2 -46.43 0.95 -22.65
C LYS A 2 -45.47 -0.10 -22.08
N LYS A 3 -45.93 -1.35 -22.11
CA LYS A 3 -45.16 -2.57 -21.83
C LYS A 3 -44.38 -2.93 -23.10
N ILE A 4 -43.18 -3.50 -22.97
CA ILE A 4 -42.48 -4.42 -23.90
C ILE A 4 -41.21 -4.84 -23.12
N SER A 5 -41.24 -5.97 -22.41
CA SER A 5 -40.94 -7.34 -22.84
C SER A 5 -39.47 -7.72 -22.65
N PHE A 6 -39.28 -8.61 -21.68
CA PHE A 6 -38.14 -9.45 -21.35
C PHE A 6 -37.62 -10.24 -22.56
N VAL A 7 -36.30 -10.32 -22.72
CA VAL A 7 -35.64 -11.48 -23.33
C VAL A 7 -34.41 -11.83 -22.49
N LEU A 8 -34.50 -13.00 -21.86
CA LEU A 8 -33.47 -13.66 -21.07
C LEU A 8 -32.63 -14.51 -22.04
N PHE A 9 -31.30 -14.38 -22.03
CA PHE A 9 -30.42 -15.26 -22.79
C PHE A 9 -29.40 -15.88 -21.83
N VAL A 10 -29.63 -17.16 -21.51
CA VAL A 10 -28.73 -18.02 -20.74
C VAL A 10 -28.01 -18.91 -21.75
N MET A 11 -26.68 -18.83 -21.81
CA MET A 11 -25.87 -19.87 -22.44
C MET A 11 -24.86 -20.41 -21.43
N LEU A 12 -25.13 -21.65 -21.02
CA LEU A 12 -24.20 -22.57 -20.34
C LEU A 12 -23.30 -23.19 -21.40
N LEU A 13 -21.99 -23.15 -21.20
CA LEU A 13 -21.05 -24.04 -21.90
C LEU A 13 -20.13 -24.71 -20.88
N THR A 14 -20.53 -25.93 -20.53
CA THR A 14 -19.68 -26.97 -19.95
C THR A 14 -18.83 -27.61 -21.04
N GLY A 15 -17.53 -27.75 -20.81
CA GLY A 15 -16.64 -28.51 -21.69
C GLY A 15 -15.53 -29.19 -20.91
N CYS A 16 -15.77 -30.45 -20.50
CA CYS A 16 -14.74 -31.41 -20.14
C CYS A 16 -14.38 -32.22 -21.40
N GLY A 17 -13.09 -32.44 -21.64
CA GLY A 17 -12.62 -33.33 -22.71
C GLY A 17 -11.15 -33.69 -22.51
N MET A 18 -10.92 -34.85 -21.89
CA MET A 18 -9.65 -35.59 -21.92
C MET A 18 -9.44 -36.16 -23.32
N ASP A 19 -8.20 -36.17 -23.81
CA ASP A 19 -7.73 -37.30 -24.61
C ASP A 19 -6.23 -37.54 -24.41
N ALA A 20 -5.93 -38.79 -24.09
CA ALA A 20 -4.61 -39.36 -24.00
C ALA A 20 -4.24 -39.96 -25.36
N THR A 21 -3.02 -39.76 -25.82
CA THR A 21 -2.41 -40.68 -26.79
C THR A 21 -0.94 -40.90 -26.46
N MET A 22 -0.65 -42.17 -26.15
CA MET A 22 0.66 -42.77 -26.17
C MET A 22 1.28 -42.64 -27.56
N ASN A 23 2.59 -42.45 -27.65
CA ASN A 23 3.34 -43.03 -28.74
C ASN A 23 4.70 -43.52 -28.28
N ALA A 24 5.02 -44.72 -28.73
CA ALA A 24 6.17 -45.50 -28.33
C ALA A 24 7.28 -45.43 -29.39
N ASN A 25 8.50 -45.47 -28.88
CA ASN A 25 9.64 -46.19 -29.42
C ASN A 25 10.37 -45.66 -30.67
N SER A 26 11.63 -45.26 -30.47
CA SER A 26 12.76 -45.66 -31.33
C SER A 26 14.06 -45.45 -30.57
N GLY A 27 14.85 -46.53 -30.49
CA GLY A 27 16.01 -46.63 -29.61
C GLY A 27 17.31 -46.14 -30.23
N SER A 28 18.31 -45.96 -29.38
CA SER A 28 19.74 -45.94 -29.75
C SER A 28 20.60 -46.26 -28.52
N THR A 29 21.27 -47.41 -28.57
CA THR A 29 22.60 -47.78 -28.02
C THR A 29 22.97 -47.48 -26.55
N PRO A 30 23.50 -48.49 -25.80
CA PRO A 30 24.00 -48.30 -24.45
C PRO A 30 25.44 -47.75 -24.46
N ASN A 31 25.67 -46.64 -23.77
CA ASN A 31 27.00 -46.14 -23.46
C ASN A 31 27.41 -46.63 -22.05
N PRO A 32 28.66 -47.08 -21.81
CA PRO A 32 29.05 -47.68 -20.55
C PRO A 32 29.12 -46.65 -19.42
N ALA A 33 28.76 -47.11 -18.22
CA ALA A 33 28.73 -46.35 -16.99
C ALA A 33 30.10 -45.76 -16.63
N VAL A 34 30.18 -44.42 -16.63
CA VAL A 34 31.24 -43.69 -15.93
C VAL A 34 30.71 -43.40 -14.53
N SER A 35 31.33 -44.02 -13.52
CA SER A 35 31.08 -43.67 -12.12
C SER A 35 31.42 -42.19 -11.89
N PRO A 36 30.50 -41.36 -11.39
CA PRO A 36 30.84 -40.00 -11.00
C PRO A 36 31.75 -40.06 -9.77
N ALA A 37 32.91 -39.40 -9.87
CA ALA A 37 33.79 -39.18 -8.73
C ALA A 37 33.03 -38.40 -7.63
N PRO A 38 33.33 -38.65 -6.33
CA PRO A 38 32.71 -37.92 -5.24
C PRO A 38 33.02 -36.43 -5.37
N ILE A 39 31.98 -35.63 -5.59
CA ILE A 39 32.08 -34.17 -5.55
C ILE A 39 32.47 -33.80 -4.11
N PRO A 40 33.56 -33.03 -3.89
CA PRO A 40 33.90 -32.55 -2.56
C PRO A 40 32.74 -31.72 -2.01
N ALA A 41 32.31 -32.03 -0.78
CA ALA A 41 31.29 -31.29 -0.08
C ALA A 41 31.69 -29.80 -0.02
N VAL A 42 30.99 -28.98 -0.80
CA VAL A 42 31.13 -27.53 -0.71
C VAL A 42 30.59 -27.14 0.65
N ALA A 43 31.46 -26.66 1.53
CA ALA A 43 31.06 -26.14 2.82
C ALA A 43 30.00 -25.06 2.59
N SER A 44 28.80 -25.26 3.13
CA SER A 44 27.76 -24.22 3.19
C SER A 44 28.34 -23.04 3.97
N VAL A 45 28.82 -22.03 3.24
CA VAL A 45 29.11 -20.72 3.79
C VAL A 45 27.77 -20.12 4.18
N LYS A 46 27.48 -20.14 5.48
CA LYS A 46 26.34 -19.43 6.06
C LYS A 46 26.44 -17.96 5.64
N PRO A 47 25.42 -17.35 5.01
CA PRO A 47 25.45 -15.93 4.67
C PRO A 47 25.77 -15.11 5.93
N ALA A 48 26.77 -14.24 5.84
CA ALA A 48 27.40 -13.58 6.99
C ALA A 48 26.56 -12.45 7.62
N ASP A 49 25.43 -12.08 7.03
CA ASP A 49 24.78 -10.79 7.36
C ASP A 49 23.40 -10.89 8.01
N VAL A 50 23.02 -12.05 8.57
CA VAL A 50 21.78 -12.10 9.38
C VAL A 50 22.10 -11.60 10.79
N PRO A 51 21.58 -10.45 11.23
CA PRO A 51 21.86 -9.92 12.56
C PRO A 51 21.37 -10.91 13.62
N SER A 52 22.16 -11.11 14.68
CA SER A 52 21.75 -11.89 15.84
C SER A 52 20.58 -11.23 16.57
N SER A 53 19.88 -11.99 17.42
CA SER A 53 18.85 -11.42 18.30
C SER A 53 19.47 -10.31 19.18
N PRO A 54 18.85 -9.11 19.22
CA PRO A 54 19.37 -7.97 19.97
C PRO A 54 19.33 -8.18 21.48
N ALA A 55 20.18 -7.48 22.22
CA ALA A 55 20.35 -7.68 23.67
C ALA A 55 19.11 -7.28 24.48
N GLU A 56 18.41 -6.22 24.05
CA GLU A 56 17.23 -5.67 24.71
C GLU A 56 15.91 -6.30 24.20
N GLY A 57 15.98 -7.12 23.16
CA GLY A 57 14.81 -7.70 22.50
C GLY A 57 14.13 -6.76 21.49
N LEU A 58 13.37 -7.32 20.55
CA LEU A 58 12.78 -6.55 19.43
C LEU A 58 11.66 -5.60 19.86
N GLU A 59 10.96 -5.90 20.95
CA GLU A 59 9.86 -5.06 21.47
C GLU A 59 10.40 -3.75 22.06
N ALA A 60 11.45 -3.80 22.88
CA ALA A 60 12.11 -2.62 23.42
C ALA A 60 12.68 -1.72 22.31
N ILE A 61 13.24 -2.33 21.26
CA ILE A 61 13.69 -1.59 20.09
C ILE A 61 12.51 -0.88 19.40
N GLN A 62 11.40 -1.57 19.17
CA GLN A 62 10.21 -0.97 18.54
C GLN A 62 9.72 0.26 19.33
N GLU A 63 9.66 0.17 20.66
CA GLU A 63 9.29 1.31 21.52
C GLU A 63 10.25 2.50 21.35
N LYS A 64 11.56 2.24 21.31
CA LYS A 64 12.60 3.26 21.11
C LYS A 64 12.46 3.95 19.73
N LEU A 65 12.22 3.18 18.68
CA LEU A 65 12.00 3.71 17.34
C LEU A 65 10.75 4.59 17.29
N ASN A 66 9.65 4.16 17.91
CA ASN A 66 8.40 4.91 17.96
C ASN A 66 8.56 6.25 18.72
N ALA A 67 9.33 6.26 19.80
CA ALA A 67 9.60 7.48 20.57
C ALA A 67 10.36 8.55 19.76
N GLN A 68 11.18 8.13 18.79
CA GLN A 68 12.05 9.02 18.01
C GLN A 68 11.56 9.22 16.56
N TRP A 69 10.36 8.71 16.26
CA TRP A 69 9.84 8.68 14.91
C TRP A 69 9.80 10.07 14.24
N ARG A 70 9.42 11.12 14.97
CA ARG A 70 9.33 12.49 14.41
C ARG A 70 10.69 13.01 13.94
N GLU A 71 11.77 12.67 14.64
CA GLU A 71 13.12 13.05 14.23
C GLU A 71 13.52 12.33 12.95
N LEU A 72 13.32 11.01 12.91
CA LEU A 72 13.60 10.17 11.74
C LEU A 72 12.82 10.65 10.51
N ARG A 73 11.54 10.97 10.68
CA ARG A 73 10.69 11.54 9.63
C ARG A 73 11.31 12.79 9.01
N ASN A 74 11.68 13.74 9.86
CA ASN A 74 12.17 15.03 9.41
C ASN A 74 13.56 14.92 8.76
N ARG A 75 14.43 14.05 9.29
CA ARG A 75 15.77 13.82 8.73
C ARG A 75 15.72 13.19 7.34
N HIS A 76 14.82 12.24 7.12
CA HIS A 76 14.78 11.44 5.88
C HIS A 76 13.67 11.82 4.91
N SER A 77 12.75 12.71 5.30
CA SER A 77 11.53 12.99 4.54
C SER A 77 10.72 11.72 4.24
N ILE A 78 10.58 10.86 5.25
CA ILE A 78 9.88 9.57 5.18
C ILE A 78 8.78 9.55 6.22
N GLN A 79 7.58 9.07 5.87
CA GLN A 79 6.49 8.80 6.81
C GLN A 79 6.39 7.29 7.10
N MET A 80 6.48 6.91 8.37
CA MET A 80 6.22 5.57 8.85
C MET A 80 4.73 5.39 9.01
N LEU A 81 4.22 4.35 8.37
CA LEU A 81 2.81 4.00 8.33
C LEU A 81 2.49 2.97 9.41
N SER A 82 3.40 2.01 9.60
CA SER A 82 3.26 1.01 10.64
C SER A 82 4.62 0.48 11.09
N THR A 83 4.65 0.00 12.33
CA THR A 83 5.76 -0.76 12.92
C THR A 83 5.19 -1.99 13.59
N HIS A 84 5.82 -3.13 13.41
CA HIS A 84 5.46 -4.34 14.15
C HIS A 84 6.69 -5.19 14.40
N SER A 85 6.73 -5.82 15.57
CA SER A 85 7.74 -6.83 15.91
C SER A 85 7.18 -8.21 15.63
N SER A 86 7.90 -9.00 14.85
CA SER A 86 7.68 -10.43 14.72
C SER A 86 8.70 -11.21 15.55
N LYS A 87 8.65 -12.54 15.52
CA LYS A 87 9.68 -13.39 16.15
C LYS A 87 11.06 -13.27 15.47
N SER A 88 11.10 -12.81 14.22
CA SER A 88 12.32 -12.84 13.40
C SER A 88 12.88 -11.46 13.09
N ALA A 89 12.05 -10.42 13.05
CA ALA A 89 12.45 -9.07 12.66
C ALA A 89 11.43 -8.01 13.10
N ILE A 90 11.88 -6.77 13.13
CA ILE A 90 11.01 -5.58 13.12
C ILE A 90 10.62 -5.32 11.67
N GLY A 91 9.33 -5.27 11.38
CA GLY A 91 8.78 -4.82 10.11
C GLY A 91 8.36 -3.36 10.22
N ILE A 92 8.80 -2.53 9.27
CA ILE A 92 8.43 -1.13 9.16
C ILE A 92 7.89 -0.88 7.75
N GLU A 93 6.67 -0.35 7.67
CA GLU A 93 6.13 0.14 6.41
C GLU A 93 6.29 1.66 6.35
N ILE A 94 6.87 2.15 5.25
CA ILE A 94 7.18 3.57 5.05
C ILE A 94 6.66 4.12 3.72
N ARG A 95 6.57 5.43 3.61
CA ARG A 95 6.32 6.18 2.37
C ARG A 95 7.14 7.47 2.33
N SER A 96 7.23 8.15 1.19
CA SER A 96 7.75 9.51 1.14
C SER A 96 6.84 10.49 1.90
N TYR A 97 7.43 11.50 2.56
CA TYR A 97 6.73 12.56 3.31
C TYR A 97 6.94 13.92 2.65
N GLY A 98 5.88 14.74 2.58
CA GLY A 98 5.89 16.08 1.98
C GLY A 98 5.75 16.05 0.45
N ASP A 99 6.58 15.27 -0.22
CA ASP A 99 6.41 14.89 -1.63
C ASP A 99 5.99 13.42 -1.70
N PHE A 100 4.71 13.16 -1.38
CA PHE A 100 4.19 11.80 -1.17
C PHE A 100 4.12 10.94 -2.44
N GLU A 101 4.22 11.52 -3.64
CA GLU A 101 4.28 10.78 -4.91
C GLU A 101 5.72 10.42 -5.31
N ARG A 102 6.71 10.96 -4.62
CA ARG A 102 8.12 10.66 -4.85
C ARG A 102 8.44 9.20 -4.51
N ILE A 103 9.10 8.52 -5.44
CA ILE A 103 9.63 7.18 -5.23
C ILE A 103 10.92 7.29 -4.41
N LEU A 104 10.99 6.54 -3.30
CA LEU A 104 12.19 6.48 -2.45
C LEU A 104 13.29 5.67 -3.15
N THR A 105 14.50 6.22 -3.22
CA THR A 105 15.64 5.51 -3.80
C THR A 105 16.22 4.48 -2.82
N LYS A 106 17.02 3.55 -3.34
CA LYS A 106 17.72 2.56 -2.50
C LYS A 106 18.63 3.23 -1.47
N GLU A 107 19.31 4.29 -1.88
CA GLU A 107 20.23 5.04 -1.03
C GLU A 107 19.51 5.72 0.13
N GLU A 108 18.31 6.25 -0.11
CA GLU A 108 17.49 6.85 0.95
C GLU A 108 16.98 5.79 1.94
N ILE A 109 16.56 4.63 1.44
CA ILE A 109 16.11 3.51 2.28
C ILE A 109 17.25 2.99 3.13
N GLU A 110 18.44 2.80 2.57
CA GLU A 110 19.60 2.35 3.33
C GLU A 110 20.06 3.42 4.34
N GLY A 111 20.06 4.70 3.96
CA GLY A 111 20.33 5.80 4.88
C GLY A 111 19.36 5.87 6.06
N PHE A 112 18.08 5.59 5.81
CA PHE A 112 17.06 5.45 6.84
C PHE A 112 17.35 4.25 7.77
N LYS A 113 17.65 3.07 7.21
CA LYS A 113 18.01 1.88 8.01
C LYS A 113 19.23 2.11 8.89
N GLU A 114 20.29 2.71 8.37
CA GLU A 114 21.49 3.02 9.16
C GLU A 114 21.17 3.99 10.31
N SER A 115 20.28 4.96 10.10
CA SER A 115 19.82 5.84 11.20
C SER A 115 19.03 5.09 12.26
N LEU A 116 18.26 4.06 11.89
CA LEU A 116 17.57 3.20 12.87
C LEU A 116 18.58 2.40 13.70
N PHE A 117 19.61 1.83 13.08
CA PHE A 117 20.66 1.09 13.77
C PHE A 117 21.49 2.00 14.69
N GLU A 118 21.84 3.21 14.23
CA GLU A 118 22.55 4.21 15.03
C GLU A 118 21.72 4.62 16.25
N LEU A 119 20.43 4.89 16.06
CA LEU A 119 19.52 5.26 17.13
C LEU A 119 19.45 4.17 18.20
N VAL A 120 19.38 2.91 17.79
CA VAL A 120 19.33 1.77 18.71
C VAL A 120 20.68 1.53 19.37
N GLY A 121 21.78 1.67 18.64
CA GLY A 121 23.15 1.39 19.08
C GLY A 121 23.67 0.02 18.63
N GLU A 122 22.85 -0.77 17.95
CA GLU A 122 23.22 -2.06 17.37
C GLU A 122 22.39 -2.37 16.11
N ARG A 123 22.90 -3.29 15.28
CA ARG A 123 22.14 -3.85 14.16
C ARG A 123 21.16 -4.88 14.68
N PHE A 124 19.95 -4.87 14.14
CA PHE A 124 18.91 -5.83 14.46
C PHE A 124 18.22 -6.29 13.16
N PRO A 125 17.56 -7.46 13.16
CA PRO A 125 16.82 -7.91 11.98
C PRO A 125 15.67 -6.93 11.68
N LEU A 126 15.75 -6.30 10.52
CA LEU A 126 14.84 -5.24 10.08
C LEU A 126 14.36 -5.54 8.66
N ASP A 127 13.05 -5.49 8.48
CA ASP A 127 12.40 -5.53 7.18
C ASP A 127 11.71 -4.18 6.93
N VAL A 128 11.97 -3.56 5.78
CA VAL A 128 11.41 -2.27 5.41
C VAL A 128 10.63 -2.44 4.11
N SER A 129 9.33 -2.22 4.16
CA SER A 129 8.44 -2.19 3.00
C SER A 129 8.05 -0.76 2.66
N ILE A 130 7.83 -0.51 1.37
CA ILE A 130 7.47 0.81 0.86
C ILE A 130 6.03 0.77 0.38
N ARG A 131 5.23 1.73 0.82
CA ARG A 131 3.92 2.02 0.25
C ARG A 131 4.00 3.31 -0.55
N GLU A 132 4.07 3.18 -1.86
CA GLU A 132 3.99 4.33 -2.76
C GLU A 132 2.59 4.94 -2.70
N CYS A 133 2.50 6.27 -2.73
CA CYS A 133 1.20 6.91 -2.87
C CYS A 133 0.71 6.84 -4.31
N CYS A 134 -0.62 6.81 -4.41
CA CYS A 134 -1.34 7.46 -5.49
C CYS A 134 -1.18 6.81 -6.89
N SER A 135 -0.55 5.64 -6.99
CA SER A 135 -0.34 4.90 -8.25
C SER A 135 -1.54 4.03 -8.68
N GLY A 136 -2.63 4.02 -7.91
CA GLY A 136 -3.87 3.29 -8.19
C GLY A 136 -5.09 4.21 -8.34
N GLU A 137 -6.26 3.60 -8.46
CA GLU A 137 -7.54 4.33 -8.48
C GLU A 137 -7.81 5.03 -7.14
N PRO A 138 -8.40 6.24 -7.15
CA PRO A 138 -8.83 6.90 -5.93
C PRO A 138 -9.88 6.06 -5.19
N LEU A 139 -9.75 5.95 -3.87
CA LEU A 139 -10.71 5.20 -3.05
C LEU A 139 -12.05 5.94 -2.93
N VAL A 140 -12.00 7.26 -2.97
CA VAL A 140 -13.19 8.11 -2.84
C VAL A 140 -13.31 8.98 -4.09
N THR A 141 -14.47 8.94 -4.73
CA THR A 141 -14.81 9.77 -5.88
C THR A 141 -16.20 10.36 -5.72
N GLY A 142 -16.48 11.47 -6.40
CA GLY A 142 -17.80 12.07 -6.47
C GLY A 142 -17.77 13.58 -6.29
N LYS A 143 -18.93 14.16 -5.99
CA LYS A 143 -19.08 15.61 -5.93
C LYS A 143 -18.85 16.14 -4.53
N ILE A 144 -18.11 17.24 -4.41
CA ILE A 144 -17.95 17.95 -3.13
C ILE A 144 -19.27 18.65 -2.79
N LYS A 145 -19.91 18.24 -1.69
CA LYS A 145 -21.18 18.81 -1.23
C LYS A 145 -21.02 19.84 -0.12
N GLU A 146 -19.98 19.69 0.70
CA GLU A 146 -19.74 20.54 1.87
C GLU A 146 -18.25 20.63 2.18
N VAL A 147 -17.85 21.76 2.77
CA VAL A 147 -16.51 22.01 3.28
C VAL A 147 -16.64 22.41 4.76
N ASP A 148 -15.96 21.67 5.64
CA ASP A 148 -15.85 21.95 7.07
C ASP A 148 -14.45 22.53 7.30
N GLN A 149 -14.35 23.87 7.29
CA GLN A 149 -13.08 24.58 7.42
C GLN A 149 -12.45 24.42 8.80
N GLU A 150 -13.26 24.34 9.86
CA GLU A 150 -12.76 24.19 11.23
C GLU A 150 -12.00 22.87 11.40
N LYS A 151 -12.44 21.82 10.72
CA LYS A 151 -11.80 20.50 10.74
C LYS A 151 -10.96 20.20 9.49
N ASN A 152 -10.80 21.17 8.59
CA ASN A 152 -10.09 21.05 7.32
C ASN A 152 -10.44 19.76 6.56
N ARG A 153 -11.74 19.56 6.28
CA ARG A 153 -12.26 18.37 5.58
C ARG A 153 -13.39 18.70 4.60
N ILE A 154 -13.59 17.84 3.61
CA ILE A 154 -14.69 17.94 2.63
C ILE A 154 -15.62 16.75 2.71
N LEU A 155 -16.90 16.97 2.40
CA LEU A 155 -17.86 15.90 2.16
C LEU A 155 -17.91 15.60 0.65
N ILE A 156 -17.43 14.42 0.26
CA ILE A 156 -17.55 13.90 -1.11
C ILE A 156 -18.70 12.90 -1.14
N VAL A 157 -19.61 13.07 -2.11
CA VAL A 157 -20.78 12.20 -2.29
C VAL A 157 -20.80 11.63 -3.71
N ASN A 158 -20.83 10.30 -3.81
CA ASN A 158 -21.04 9.58 -5.06
C ASN A 158 -22.52 9.21 -5.21
N GLU A 159 -23.29 10.02 -5.92
CA GLU A 159 -24.73 9.78 -6.16
C GLU A 159 -25.01 8.56 -7.06
N HIS A 160 -23.97 7.99 -7.69
CA HIS A 160 -24.09 6.83 -8.58
C HIS A 160 -23.83 5.49 -7.88
N GLU A 161 -23.46 5.52 -6.61
CA GLU A 161 -23.14 4.33 -5.82
C GLU A 161 -23.96 4.32 -4.52
N LYS A 162 -24.59 3.19 -4.21
CA LYS A 162 -25.38 3.02 -2.98
C LYS A 162 -24.51 2.58 -1.82
N ASN A 163 -24.79 3.11 -0.63
CA ASN A 163 -24.17 2.66 0.61
C ASN A 163 -24.79 1.33 1.07
N GLY A 164 -24.24 0.22 0.55
CA GLY A 164 -24.70 -1.12 0.86
C GLY A 164 -26.16 -1.35 0.43
N ASN A 165 -27.00 -1.79 1.38
CA ASN A 165 -28.42 -2.08 1.13
C ASN A 165 -29.35 -0.89 1.41
N THR A 166 -28.81 0.31 1.63
CA THR A 166 -29.61 1.52 1.89
C THR A 166 -29.93 2.26 0.58
N ASP A 167 -30.80 3.27 0.66
CA ASP A 167 -31.03 4.22 -0.43
C ASP A 167 -30.08 5.43 -0.38
N ASP A 168 -29.26 5.51 0.66
CA ASP A 168 -28.26 6.54 0.83
C ASP A 168 -27.10 6.35 -0.16
N PRO A 169 -26.57 7.44 -0.77
CA PRO A 169 -25.38 7.34 -1.60
C PRO A 169 -24.14 7.05 -0.76
N VAL A 170 -23.08 6.55 -1.40
CA VAL A 170 -21.75 6.51 -0.80
C VAL A 170 -21.28 7.94 -0.53
N ALA A 171 -20.89 8.21 0.70
CA ALA A 171 -20.50 9.54 1.15
C ALA A 171 -19.37 9.46 2.17
N TYR A 172 -18.37 10.35 2.04
CA TYR A 172 -17.23 10.41 2.94
C TYR A 172 -16.89 11.85 3.34
N TRP A 173 -16.68 12.06 4.64
CA TRP A 173 -15.87 13.17 5.13
C TRP A 173 -14.39 12.81 4.94
N VAL A 174 -13.71 13.59 4.11
CA VAL A 174 -12.30 13.41 3.75
C VAL A 174 -11.49 14.57 4.30
N SER A 175 -10.62 14.27 5.25
CA SER A 175 -9.60 15.20 5.75
C SER A 175 -8.28 15.01 5.00
N LEU A 176 -7.34 15.94 5.12
CA LEU A 176 -5.96 15.73 4.69
C LEU A 176 -5.13 15.13 5.82
N THR A 177 -4.19 14.26 5.45
CA THR A 177 -3.04 13.93 6.30
C THR A 177 -2.14 15.16 6.49
N GLU A 178 -1.19 15.10 7.44
CA GLU A 178 -0.30 16.24 7.77
C GLU A 178 0.46 16.79 6.55
N ASP A 179 0.86 15.93 5.62
CA ASP A 179 1.51 16.28 4.36
C ASP A 179 0.60 16.10 3.13
N GLY A 180 -0.69 15.89 3.35
CA GLY A 180 -1.67 15.74 2.29
C GLY A 180 -1.91 17.04 1.55
N LYS A 181 -2.26 16.94 0.27
CA LYS A 181 -2.48 18.10 -0.61
C LYS A 181 -3.78 17.99 -1.39
N VAL A 182 -4.43 19.13 -1.59
CA VAL A 182 -5.49 19.38 -2.56
C VAL A 182 -4.87 20.01 -3.80
N ILE A 183 -5.28 19.54 -4.97
CA ILE A 183 -4.88 20.03 -6.27
C ILE A 183 -6.15 20.45 -7.01
N VAL A 184 -6.21 21.71 -7.42
CA VAL A 184 -7.35 22.28 -8.15
C VAL A 184 -6.87 22.74 -9.52
N GLY A 185 -7.45 22.20 -10.59
CA GLY A 185 -7.18 22.56 -12.00
C GLY A 185 -5.99 23.49 -12.32
N GLY A 186 -4.76 22.95 -12.32
CA GLY A 186 -3.55 23.70 -12.73
C GLY A 186 -3.01 24.71 -11.72
N GLU A 187 -3.61 24.81 -10.54
CA GLU A 187 -3.10 25.60 -9.42
C GLU A 187 -2.01 24.84 -8.65
N GLU A 188 -1.23 25.59 -7.87
CA GLU A 188 -0.23 25.01 -6.97
C GLU A 188 -0.90 24.15 -5.89
N PRO A 189 -0.35 22.97 -5.57
CA PRO A 189 -0.88 22.11 -4.52
C PRO A 189 -0.94 22.83 -3.15
N SER A 190 -2.07 22.71 -2.45
CA SER A 190 -2.31 23.35 -1.15
C SER A 190 -2.68 22.33 -0.08
N ASN A 191 -2.38 22.61 1.19
CA ASN A 191 -2.87 21.83 2.33
C ASN A 191 -4.14 22.42 2.97
N ALA A 192 -4.67 23.50 2.41
CA ALA A 192 -5.90 24.14 2.84
C ALA A 192 -7.08 23.70 1.97
N ILE A 193 -8.19 23.38 2.62
CA ILE A 193 -9.46 23.07 1.95
C ILE A 193 -10.33 24.33 1.91
N GLU A 194 -10.51 24.85 0.70
CA GLU A 194 -11.25 26.10 0.49
C GLU A 194 -12.75 25.85 0.24
N PRO A 195 -13.64 26.75 0.72
CA PRO A 195 -15.09 26.64 0.48
C PRO A 195 -15.48 26.68 -1.00
N SER A 196 -14.64 27.29 -1.84
CA SER A 196 -14.84 27.35 -3.30
C SER A 196 -14.84 25.98 -3.99
N LEU A 197 -14.42 24.93 -3.27
CA LEU A 197 -14.43 23.56 -3.78
C LEU A 197 -15.84 22.96 -3.86
N VAL A 198 -16.82 23.52 -3.15
CA VAL A 198 -18.20 23.01 -3.17
C VAL A 198 -18.75 23.03 -4.60
N GLY A 199 -19.26 21.88 -5.03
CA GLY A 199 -19.83 21.70 -6.36
C GLY A 199 -18.85 21.17 -7.42
N LYS A 200 -17.56 21.04 -7.11
CA LYS A 200 -16.57 20.37 -7.98
C LYS A 200 -16.68 18.86 -7.90
N GLU A 201 -16.25 18.19 -8.97
CA GLU A 201 -15.98 16.75 -8.90
C GLU A 201 -14.63 16.53 -8.24
N ALA A 202 -14.51 15.46 -7.45
CA ALA A 202 -13.31 15.19 -6.68
C ALA A 202 -12.94 13.71 -6.67
N GLN A 203 -11.63 13.49 -6.57
CA GLN A 203 -10.99 12.19 -6.42
C GLN A 203 -10.01 12.27 -5.25
N ALA A 204 -10.08 11.31 -4.32
CA ALA A 204 -9.20 11.28 -3.17
C ALA A 204 -8.49 9.92 -3.00
N TRP A 205 -7.16 9.99 -2.88
CA TRP A 205 -6.28 8.87 -2.57
C TRP A 205 -6.03 8.86 -1.06
N THR A 206 -6.64 7.87 -0.40
CA THR A 206 -6.66 7.79 1.06
C THR A 206 -5.54 6.94 1.61
N THR A 207 -5.35 6.99 2.93
CA THR A 207 -4.44 6.07 3.64
C THR A 207 -4.99 4.64 3.76
N GLY A 208 -6.19 4.38 3.25
CA GLY A 208 -6.89 3.09 3.30
C GLY A 208 -7.69 2.85 4.57
N MET A 209 -7.57 3.71 5.59
CA MET A 209 -8.36 3.63 6.81
C MET A 209 -9.65 4.42 6.66
N VAL A 210 -10.78 3.79 6.97
CA VAL A 210 -12.11 4.39 6.93
C VAL A 210 -12.86 4.04 8.22
N ASP A 211 -13.35 5.07 8.91
CA ASP A 211 -14.20 4.87 10.09
C ASP A 211 -15.57 4.31 9.69
N GLN A 212 -16.03 3.31 10.43
CA GLN A 212 -17.34 2.67 10.23
C GLN A 212 -18.48 3.57 10.74
N SER A 213 -18.74 4.65 10.02
CA SER A 213 -19.81 5.62 10.28
C SER A 213 -20.49 6.04 8.99
N TYR A 214 -21.59 6.79 9.08
CA TYR A 214 -22.24 7.39 7.91
C TYR A 214 -22.46 8.90 8.12
N PRO A 215 -21.97 9.77 7.21
CA PRO A 215 -20.99 9.48 6.16
C PRO A 215 -19.71 8.82 6.71
N GLY A 216 -19.02 8.02 5.90
CA GLY A 216 -17.73 7.45 6.31
C GLY A 216 -16.71 8.56 6.57
N GLN A 217 -15.68 8.29 7.37
CA GLN A 217 -14.63 9.29 7.63
C GLN A 217 -13.26 8.71 7.28
N THR A 218 -12.45 9.49 6.57
CA THR A 218 -11.12 9.05 6.12
C THR A 218 -10.15 10.23 5.97
N ALA A 219 -8.88 9.91 5.76
CA ALA A 219 -7.82 10.87 5.52
C ALA A 219 -7.14 10.61 4.18
N ALA A 220 -6.90 11.68 3.41
CA ALA A 220 -6.29 11.65 2.10
C ALA A 220 -4.85 12.18 2.10
N LEU A 221 -4.03 11.55 1.27
CA LEU A 221 -2.72 12.09 0.86
C LEU A 221 -2.90 13.07 -0.29
N LYS A 222 -3.82 12.78 -1.20
CA LYS A 222 -4.10 13.60 -2.37
C LYS A 222 -5.60 13.73 -2.58
N ILE A 223 -6.05 14.95 -2.82
CA ILE A 223 -7.37 15.27 -3.32
C ILE A 223 -7.17 16.04 -4.62
N VAL A 224 -7.80 15.60 -5.70
CA VAL A 224 -7.88 16.34 -6.97
C VAL A 224 -9.31 16.81 -7.13
N ALA A 225 -9.52 18.09 -7.42
CA ALA A 225 -10.84 18.69 -7.63
C ALA A 225 -10.91 19.46 -8.95
N GLU A 226 -11.98 19.24 -9.71
CA GLU A 226 -12.23 19.81 -11.05
C GLU A 226 -13.59 20.51 -11.13
#